data_AF-A0A8B6E8C4-F1
#
_entry.id   AF-A0A8B6E8C4-F1
#
_cell.length_a   1.000
_cell.length_b   1.000
_cell.length_c   1.000
_cell.angle_alpha   90.00
_cell.angle_beta   90.00
_cell.angle_gamma   90.00
#
_symmetry.space_group_name_H-M   'P 1'
#
loop_
_entity.id
_entity.type
_entity.pdbx_description
1 polymer ?
#
loop_
_entity_poly.entity_id
_entity_poly.type
_entity_poly.pdbx_seq_one_letter_code
_entity_poly.pdbx_strand_id
1 'polypeptide(L)'
;MQKQLNEMENEIKRLQEQISQLKRFAPDIHVFLSTNHMNKEIHDEVKSITKALFSVREYNIEIEIHQGITSLQKYVDYFARVKVDESTINCPFKDSKIDHAQIQVPTRQQVQTRRSVHNTKLKLRKKFEIEQKGLEIYITGCAILASGNLLFADNAEKNVLMEYNVDGRFIRDIPVSGRPWDLTVIDTHQIAVSYHALNYIEITDLKKIKVMKTVTLKNNCRGISYCNEKVYVMVKNEGIVVLDMEGTILKIIKCDMNTFNIATVDDRIYYTAPMSNTVHCYTTAGNRIWNFQDKSLTRPGGIATDSAKNVFVVGIRSNNLMILQDDGTVSKTLLTEADELNTTKSLYYNKETNSLLVCNKGDRTAFLYNVMFD
;
A
#
# COMPACT_ATOMS: atom_id res chain seq x y z
N MET A 1 -22.98 -9.99 27.48
CA MET A 1 -21.97 -9.65 26.46
C MET A 1 -21.76 -10.77 25.44
N GLN A 2 -21.18 -11.94 25.78
CA GLN A 2 -20.93 -13.00 24.76
C GLN A 2 -22.19 -13.50 24.05
N LYS A 3 -23.30 -13.69 24.78
CA LYS A 3 -24.58 -14.10 24.21
C LYS A 3 -25.14 -13.07 23.21
N GLN A 4 -25.05 -11.79 23.54
CA GLN A 4 -25.49 -10.68 22.68
C GLN A 4 -24.61 -10.55 21.43
N LEU A 5 -23.31 -10.82 21.56
CA LEU A 5 -22.38 -10.83 20.43
C LEU A 5 -22.73 -11.96 19.44
N ASN A 6 -22.99 -13.17 19.95
CA ASN A 6 -23.39 -14.30 19.12
C ASN A 6 -24.76 -14.08 18.45
N GLU A 7 -25.70 -13.42 19.14
CA GLU A 7 -27.00 -13.05 18.57
C GLU A 7 -26.82 -12.05 17.42
N MET A 8 -25.99 -11.02 17.59
CA MET A 8 -25.64 -10.05 16.53
C MET A 8 -24.93 -10.70 15.34
N GLU A 9 -23.98 -11.61 15.57
CA GLU A 9 -23.27 -12.32 14.50
C GLU A 9 -24.23 -13.15 13.64
N ASN A 10 -25.18 -13.84 14.29
CA ASN A 10 -26.20 -14.62 13.59
C ASN A 10 -27.16 -13.72 12.78
N GLU A 11 -27.50 -12.54 13.31
CA GLU A 11 -28.35 -11.58 12.63
C GLU A 11 -27.66 -10.96 11.40
N ILE A 12 -26.37 -10.59 11.51
CA ILE A 12 -25.55 -10.13 10.38
C ILE A 12 -25.51 -11.20 9.29
N LYS A 13 -25.27 -12.46 9.67
CA LYS A 13 -25.20 -13.56 8.71
C LYS A 13 -26.53 -13.76 7.98
N ARG A 14 -27.65 -13.71 8.71
CA ARG A 14 -29.00 -13.78 8.13
C ARG A 14 -29.25 -12.64 7.14
N LEU A 15 -28.90 -11.40 7.48
CA LEU A 15 -29.08 -10.24 6.60
C LEU A 15 -28.24 -10.37 5.32
N GLN A 16 -27.00 -10.86 5.43
CA GLN A 16 -26.12 -11.10 4.28
C GLN A 16 -26.68 -12.16 3.31
N GLU A 17 -27.31 -13.20 3.85
CA GLU A 17 -27.99 -14.23 3.04
C GLU A 17 -29.22 -13.66 2.32
N GLN A 18 -30.04 -12.86 3.01
CA GLN A 18 -31.21 -12.20 2.40
C GLN A 18 -30.82 -11.23 1.29
N ILE A 19 -29.78 -10.43 1.50
CA ILE A 19 -29.21 -9.52 0.48
C ILE A 19 -28.70 -10.31 -0.72
N SER A 20 -28.05 -11.45 -0.50
CA SER A 20 -27.53 -12.30 -1.57
C SER A 20 -28.66 -12.90 -2.42
N GLN A 21 -29.77 -13.28 -1.79
CA GLN A 21 -30.97 -13.72 -2.50
C GLN A 21 -31.58 -12.58 -3.32
N LEU A 22 -31.74 -11.39 -2.74
CA LEU A 22 -32.27 -10.20 -3.45
C LEU A 22 -31.45 -9.84 -4.69
N LYS A 23 -30.12 -9.89 -4.61
CA LYS A 23 -29.22 -9.64 -5.77
C LYS A 23 -29.44 -10.63 -6.91
N ARG A 24 -29.83 -11.87 -6.62
CA ARG A 24 -30.04 -12.92 -7.62
C ARG A 24 -31.32 -12.71 -8.43
N PHE A 25 -32.29 -11.97 -7.89
CA PHE A 25 -33.60 -11.73 -8.48
C PHE A 25 -33.84 -10.28 -8.88
N ALA A 26 -32.82 -9.42 -8.90
CA ALA A 26 -32.94 -8.00 -9.21
C ALA A 26 -32.54 -7.69 -10.68
N PRO A 27 -33.48 -7.73 -11.65
CA PRO A 27 -33.23 -7.24 -13.00
C PRO A 27 -33.27 -5.70 -13.09
N ASP A 28 -33.76 -5.03 -12.05
CA ASP A 28 -33.93 -3.57 -12.01
C ASP A 28 -32.71 -2.88 -11.36
N ILE A 29 -32.15 -1.91 -12.08
CA ILE A 29 -30.99 -1.11 -11.68
C ILE A 29 -31.24 -0.35 -10.36
N HIS A 30 -32.48 0.04 -10.08
CA HIS A 30 -32.81 0.70 -8.81
C HIS A 30 -32.70 -0.26 -7.63
N VAL A 31 -33.14 -1.51 -7.77
CA VAL A 31 -33.00 -2.53 -6.73
C VAL A 31 -31.53 -2.87 -6.51
N PHE A 32 -30.73 -2.92 -7.58
CA PHE A 32 -29.29 -3.15 -7.47
C PHE A 32 -28.56 -2.00 -6.74
N LEU A 33 -28.87 -0.75 -7.07
CA LEU A 33 -28.29 0.43 -6.41
C LEU A 33 -28.69 0.51 -4.94
N SER A 34 -29.96 0.31 -4.61
CA SER A 34 -30.44 0.26 -3.22
C SER A 34 -29.78 -0.88 -2.43
N THR A 35 -29.61 -2.05 -3.05
CA THR A 35 -28.95 -3.18 -2.39
C THR A 35 -27.46 -2.92 -2.15
N ASN A 36 -26.77 -2.24 -3.06
CA ASN A 36 -25.38 -1.85 -2.85
C ASN A 36 -25.22 -0.76 -1.79
N HIS A 37 -26.18 0.18 -1.72
CA HIS A 37 -26.22 1.17 -0.65
C HIS A 37 -26.39 0.52 0.73
N MET A 38 -27.35 -0.41 0.87
CA MET A 38 -27.53 -1.17 2.12
C MET A 38 -26.28 -1.99 2.50
N ASN A 39 -25.57 -2.56 1.52
CA ASN A 39 -24.31 -3.27 1.80
C ASN A 39 -23.23 -2.35 2.35
N LYS A 40 -23.15 -1.13 1.82
CA LYS A 40 -22.20 -0.13 2.31
C LYS A 40 -22.51 0.27 3.75
N GLU A 41 -23.79 0.53 4.05
CA GLU A 41 -24.23 0.88 5.41
C GLU A 41 -23.93 -0.23 6.42
N ILE A 42 -24.27 -1.49 6.07
CA ILE A 42 -23.95 -2.65 6.92
C ILE A 42 -22.43 -2.79 7.13
N HIS A 43 -21.63 -2.55 6.09
CA HIS A 43 -20.17 -2.64 6.20
C HIS A 43 -19.59 -1.55 7.12
N ASP A 44 -20.08 -0.32 6.99
CA ASP A 44 -19.68 0.81 7.84
C ASP A 44 -20.09 0.57 9.30
N GLU A 45 -21.27 -0.03 9.54
CA GLU A 45 -21.75 -0.36 10.87
C GLU A 45 -20.96 -1.52 11.52
N VAL A 46 -20.62 -2.57 10.76
CA VAL A 46 -19.72 -3.64 11.23
C VAL A 46 -18.35 -3.08 11.58
N LYS A 47 -17.83 -2.12 10.80
CA LYS A 47 -16.55 -1.47 11.09
C LYS A 47 -16.62 -0.63 12.37
N SER A 48 -17.72 0.07 12.60
CA SER A 48 -17.98 0.81 13.84
C SER A 48 -18.04 -0.11 15.06
N ILE A 49 -18.78 -1.22 14.95
CA ILE A 49 -18.90 -2.24 16.01
C ILE A 49 -17.55 -2.90 16.29
N THR A 50 -16.78 -3.24 15.25
CA THR A 50 -15.43 -3.81 15.39
C THR A 50 -14.50 -2.84 16.11
N LYS A 51 -14.54 -1.55 15.75
CA LYS A 51 -13.78 -0.51 16.43
C LYS A 51 -14.19 -0.37 17.90
N ALA A 52 -15.49 -0.40 18.20
CA ALA A 52 -15.98 -0.39 19.57
C ALA A 52 -15.54 -1.63 20.37
N LEU A 53 -15.53 -2.82 19.76
CA LEU A 53 -15.01 -4.07 20.34
C LEU A 53 -13.51 -3.99 20.63
N PHE A 54 -12.72 -3.38 19.75
CA PHE A 54 -11.31 -3.12 20.00
C PHE A 54 -11.11 -2.10 21.12
N SER A 55 -11.91 -1.04 21.17
CA SER A 55 -11.87 -0.08 22.28
C SER A 55 -12.29 -0.70 23.61
N VAL A 56 -13.20 -1.69 23.64
CA VAL A 56 -13.55 -2.44 24.86
C VAL A 56 -12.41 -3.37 25.30
N ARG A 57 -11.60 -3.91 24.36
CA ARG A 57 -10.42 -4.73 24.68
C ARG A 57 -9.27 -3.94 25.31
N GLU A 58 -9.21 -2.62 25.10
CA GLU A 58 -8.19 -1.74 25.68
C GLU A 58 -8.54 -1.19 27.07
N TYR A 59 -9.74 -1.47 27.61
CA TYR A 59 -10.02 -1.18 29.01
C TYR A 59 -9.31 -2.17 29.92
N ASN A 60 -8.15 -1.76 30.46
CA ASN A 60 -7.64 -2.32 31.71
C ASN A 60 -8.69 -2.06 32.79
N ILE A 61 -9.35 -3.12 33.25
CA ILE A 61 -10.23 -3.03 34.42
C ILE A 61 -9.31 -2.95 35.64
N GLU A 62 -9.02 -1.75 36.11
CA GLU A 62 -8.49 -1.54 37.46
C GLU A 62 -9.62 -1.83 38.45
N ILE A 63 -9.52 -2.95 39.17
CA ILE A 63 -10.44 -3.29 40.25
C ILE A 63 -9.96 -2.53 41.48
N GLU A 64 -10.67 -1.46 41.85
CA GLU A 64 -10.42 -0.72 43.08
C GLU A 64 -10.83 -1.61 44.28
N ILE A 65 -9.91 -1.81 45.24
CA ILE A 65 -10.18 -2.63 46.42
C ILE A 65 -11.28 -1.97 47.24
N HIS A 66 -12.40 -2.68 47.43
CA HIS A 66 -13.56 -2.17 48.17
C HIS A 66 -13.16 -1.75 49.60
N GLN A 67 -13.58 -0.55 50.04
CA GLN A 67 -13.18 0.06 51.33
C GLN A 67 -13.43 -0.85 52.56
N GLY A 68 -14.43 -1.74 52.48
CA GLY A 68 -14.71 -2.73 53.52
C GLY A 68 -13.57 -3.73 53.76
N ILE A 69 -12.83 -4.13 52.71
CA ILE A 69 -11.67 -5.03 52.83
C ILE A 69 -10.50 -4.31 53.49
N THR A 70 -10.27 -3.04 53.12
CA THR A 70 -9.25 -2.18 53.74
C THR A 70 -9.53 -1.94 55.23
N SER A 71 -10.79 -1.77 55.62
CA SER A 71 -11.19 -1.66 57.02
C SER A 71 -11.01 -2.97 57.79
N LEU A 72 -11.29 -4.11 57.15
CA LEU A 72 -11.09 -5.43 57.76
C LEU A 72 -9.60 -5.72 57.99
N GLN A 73 -8.75 -5.36 57.04
CA GLN A 73 -7.30 -5.53 57.11
C GLN A 73 -6.71 -4.77 58.32
N LYS A 74 -7.15 -3.52 58.54
CA LYS A 74 -6.77 -2.73 59.73
C LYS A 74 -7.18 -3.37 61.06
N TYR A 75 -8.31 -4.07 61.08
CA TYR A 75 -8.80 -4.72 62.29
C TYR A 75 -8.03 -6.01 62.60
N VAL A 76 -7.64 -6.76 61.55
CA VAL A 76 -6.90 -8.02 61.69
C VAL A 76 -5.41 -7.78 62.00
N ASP A 77 -4.82 -6.69 61.49
CA ASP A 77 -3.43 -6.29 61.79
C ASP A 77 -3.15 -6.04 63.29
N TYR A 78 -4.21 -5.86 64.09
CA TYR A 78 -4.10 -5.73 65.55
C TYR A 78 -3.77 -7.06 66.24
N PHE A 79 -4.12 -8.20 65.62
CA PHE A 79 -3.96 -9.54 66.21
C PHE A 79 -2.94 -10.41 65.47
N ALA A 80 -2.71 -10.16 64.17
CA ALA A 80 -1.70 -10.84 63.36
C ALA A 80 -1.33 -10.01 62.12
N ARG A 81 -0.10 -10.12 61.61
CA ARG A 81 0.28 -9.48 60.33
C ARG A 81 -0.37 -10.20 59.16
N VAL A 82 -1.23 -9.51 58.41
CA VAL A 82 -1.82 -10.04 57.18
C VAL A 82 -1.10 -9.47 55.96
N LYS A 83 -0.51 -10.34 55.14
CA LYS A 83 0.04 -9.96 53.84
C LYS A 83 -1.00 -10.27 52.77
N VAL A 84 -1.44 -9.24 52.04
CA VAL A 84 -2.26 -9.41 50.84
C VAL A 84 -1.28 -9.48 49.66
N ASP A 85 -1.15 -10.66 49.04
CA ASP A 85 -0.42 -10.79 47.79
C ASP A 85 -1.36 -10.44 46.63
N GLU A 86 -1.01 -9.40 45.88
CA GLU A 86 -1.64 -9.09 44.61
C GLU A 86 -1.14 -10.08 43.56
N SER A 87 -1.93 -11.13 43.31
CA SER A 87 -1.73 -11.97 42.13
C SER A 87 -2.50 -11.37 40.97
N THR A 88 -1.81 -11.02 39.89
CA THR A 88 -2.45 -10.73 38.61
C THR A 88 -3.14 -12.00 38.13
N ILE A 89 -4.47 -12.06 38.25
CA ILE A 89 -5.23 -13.12 37.60
C ILE A 89 -5.25 -12.74 36.12
N ASN A 90 -4.33 -13.32 35.35
CA ASN A 90 -4.54 -13.45 33.92
C ASN A 90 -5.81 -14.28 33.78
N CYS A 91 -6.96 -13.63 33.60
CA CYS A 91 -8.17 -14.30 33.14
C CYS A 91 -7.80 -14.88 31.78
N PRO A 92 -7.53 -16.19 31.68
CA PRO A 92 -7.42 -16.78 30.38
C PRO A 92 -8.86 -16.76 29.90
N PHE A 93 -9.18 -15.84 28.99
CA PHE A 93 -10.16 -16.21 28.00
C PHE A 93 -9.62 -17.51 27.43
N LYS A 94 -10.22 -18.63 27.86
CA LYS A 94 -9.95 -19.91 27.23
C LYS A 94 -10.19 -19.62 25.77
N ASP A 95 -9.11 -19.60 25.00
CA ASP A 95 -9.13 -20.05 23.63
C ASP A 95 -9.65 -21.49 23.73
N SER A 96 -10.97 -21.64 23.89
CA SER A 96 -11.65 -22.81 23.41
C SER A 96 -11.13 -22.88 21.99
N LYS A 97 -10.32 -23.90 21.73
CA LYS A 97 -9.94 -24.31 20.39
C LYS A 97 -11.22 -24.21 19.58
N ILE A 98 -11.38 -23.09 18.89
CA ILE A 98 -12.12 -23.06 17.67
C ILE A 98 -11.19 -23.95 16.86
N ASP A 99 -11.52 -25.24 16.83
CA ASP A 99 -11.20 -26.02 15.66
C ASP A 99 -11.59 -25.08 14.54
N HIS A 100 -10.57 -24.51 13.90
CA HIS A 100 -10.73 -24.06 12.55
C HIS A 100 -11.15 -25.36 11.85
N ALA A 101 -12.46 -25.64 11.87
CA ALA A 101 -13.12 -26.16 10.72
C ALA A 101 -12.63 -25.23 9.63
N GLN A 102 -11.57 -25.67 8.97
CA GLN A 102 -11.29 -25.33 7.60
C GLN A 102 -12.51 -25.83 6.86
N ILE A 103 -13.62 -25.09 7.01
CA ILE A 103 -14.54 -24.92 5.93
C ILE A 103 -13.63 -24.26 4.91
N GLN A 104 -13.05 -25.08 4.03
CA GLN A 104 -12.83 -24.68 2.67
C GLN A 104 -14.20 -24.26 2.18
N VAL A 105 -14.60 -23.05 2.52
CA VAL A 105 -15.42 -22.23 1.66
C VAL A 105 -14.54 -22.20 0.43
N PRO A 106 -14.93 -22.79 -0.71
CA PRO A 106 -14.28 -22.44 -1.95
C PRO A 106 -14.42 -20.94 -1.94
N THR A 107 -13.33 -20.21 -1.72
CA THR A 107 -13.32 -18.75 -1.78
C THR A 107 -14.03 -18.51 -3.08
N ARG A 108 -15.27 -18.02 -3.00
CA ARG A 108 -16.05 -17.68 -4.18
C ARG A 108 -15.05 -16.80 -4.88
N GLN A 109 -14.51 -17.28 -6.02
CA GLN A 109 -13.67 -16.48 -6.87
C GLN A 109 -14.45 -15.18 -6.89
N GLN A 110 -13.92 -14.14 -6.25
CA GLN A 110 -14.45 -12.84 -6.56
C GLN A 110 -14.23 -12.85 -8.04
N VAL A 111 -15.32 -12.96 -8.78
CA VAL A 111 -15.33 -12.54 -10.15
C VAL A 111 -15.16 -11.03 -10.00
N GLN A 112 -13.96 -10.59 -9.59
CA GLN A 112 -13.27 -9.51 -10.26
C GLN A 112 -13.41 -9.95 -11.71
N THR A 113 -14.40 -9.39 -12.37
CA THR A 113 -14.44 -9.39 -13.82
C THR A 113 -13.03 -8.99 -14.22
N ARG A 114 -12.25 -9.98 -14.70
CA ARG A 114 -10.87 -9.76 -15.12
C ARG A 114 -10.95 -8.62 -16.13
N ARG A 115 -10.51 -7.43 -15.71
CA ARG A 115 -10.51 -6.27 -16.61
C ARG A 115 -9.52 -6.62 -17.71
N SER A 116 -10.04 -6.80 -18.92
CA SER A 116 -9.19 -7.16 -20.04
C SER A 116 -8.25 -5.99 -20.32
N VAL A 117 -6.96 -6.24 -20.23
CA VAL A 117 -5.94 -5.22 -20.54
C VAL A 117 -5.95 -4.82 -22.02
N HIS A 118 -6.56 -5.63 -22.90
CA HIS A 118 -6.67 -5.35 -24.34
C HIS A 118 -7.42 -4.05 -24.63
N ASN A 119 -8.45 -3.75 -23.85
CA ASN A 119 -9.27 -2.57 -24.08
C ASN A 119 -8.84 -1.37 -23.23
N THR A 120 -7.80 -1.51 -22.42
CA THR A 120 -7.27 -0.38 -21.64
C THR A 120 -6.83 0.75 -22.56
N LYS A 121 -7.28 1.96 -22.25
CA LYS A 121 -6.93 3.20 -22.94
C LYS A 121 -6.45 4.24 -21.94
N LEU A 122 -5.54 5.10 -22.38
CA LEU A 122 -5.09 6.25 -21.61
C LEU A 122 -5.64 7.51 -22.25
N LYS A 123 -6.25 8.37 -21.42
CA LYS A 123 -6.62 9.73 -21.81
C LYS A 123 -5.66 10.70 -21.15
N LEU A 124 -4.85 11.39 -21.95
CA LEU A 124 -3.98 12.44 -21.43
C LEU A 124 -4.83 13.52 -20.77
N ARG A 125 -4.62 13.72 -19.47
CA ARG A 125 -5.26 14.80 -18.70
C ARG A 125 -4.39 16.03 -18.73
N LYS A 126 -3.08 15.88 -18.51
CA LYS A 126 -2.14 16.99 -18.48
C LYS A 126 -0.74 16.52 -18.86
N LYS A 127 -0.05 17.36 -19.62
CA LYS A 127 1.40 17.34 -19.83
C LYS A 127 1.97 18.65 -19.29
N PHE A 128 3.10 18.59 -18.60
CA PHE A 128 3.79 19.77 -18.10
C PHE A 128 5.29 19.51 -17.93
N GLU A 129 6.06 20.58 -17.92
CA GLU A 129 7.49 20.55 -17.62
C GLU A 129 7.71 20.82 -16.13
N ILE A 130 8.60 20.03 -15.54
CA ILE A 130 9.11 20.22 -14.19
C ILE A 130 10.24 21.23 -14.31
N GLU A 131 9.91 22.51 -14.11
CA GLU A 131 10.88 23.58 -14.16
C GLU A 131 11.55 23.82 -12.81
N GLN A 132 12.88 23.85 -12.82
CA GLN A 132 13.68 24.38 -11.72
C GLN A 132 14.84 25.19 -12.31
N LYS A 133 15.00 26.44 -11.86
CA LYS A 133 15.98 27.36 -12.45
C LYS A 133 17.42 26.91 -12.17
N GLY A 134 18.21 26.76 -13.25
CA GLY A 134 19.67 26.71 -13.20
C GLY A 134 20.30 25.37 -12.77
N LEU A 135 19.54 24.27 -12.71
CA LEU A 135 20.06 22.95 -12.31
C LEU A 135 19.55 21.85 -13.25
N GLU A 136 20.36 20.80 -13.41
CA GLU A 136 19.89 19.54 -13.98
C GLU A 136 18.89 18.89 -13.03
N ILE A 137 17.80 18.36 -13.57
CA ILE A 137 16.76 17.65 -12.82
C ILE A 137 16.83 16.18 -13.21
N TYR A 138 16.82 15.31 -12.22
CA TYR A 138 16.86 13.86 -12.41
C TYR A 138 15.71 13.20 -11.68
N ILE A 139 14.54 13.18 -12.32
CA ILE A 139 13.37 12.53 -11.75
C ILE A 139 13.59 11.02 -11.72
N THR A 140 13.49 10.46 -10.51
CA THR A 140 13.77 9.04 -10.25
C THR A 140 12.60 8.30 -9.63
N GLY A 141 11.73 9.01 -8.92
CA GLY A 141 10.48 8.52 -8.37
C GLY A 141 9.40 9.59 -8.43
N CYS A 142 8.14 9.18 -8.36
CA CYS A 142 7.01 10.09 -8.32
C CYS A 142 5.83 9.48 -7.56
N ALA A 143 4.95 10.33 -7.06
CA ALA A 143 3.72 9.91 -6.39
C ALA A 143 2.59 10.93 -6.57
N ILE A 144 1.35 10.48 -6.36
CA ILE A 144 0.18 11.34 -6.24
C ILE A 144 -0.30 11.28 -4.79
N LEU A 145 -0.29 12.42 -4.10
CA LEU A 145 -0.77 12.56 -2.73
C LEU A 145 -2.30 12.46 -2.66
N ALA A 146 -2.84 12.20 -1.47
CA ALA A 146 -4.29 12.19 -1.25
C ALA A 146 -4.97 13.53 -1.55
N SER A 147 -4.23 14.65 -1.46
CA SER A 147 -4.69 15.97 -1.90
C SER A 147 -4.84 16.11 -3.43
N GLY A 148 -4.35 15.13 -4.20
CA GLY A 148 -4.20 15.19 -5.64
C GLY A 148 -2.89 15.83 -6.11
N ASN A 149 -2.12 16.45 -5.21
CA ASN A 149 -0.82 17.02 -5.56
C ASN A 149 0.16 15.94 -6.00
N LEU A 150 1.07 16.34 -6.88
CA LEU A 150 2.09 15.50 -7.49
C LEU A 150 3.40 15.74 -6.74
N LEU A 151 4.09 14.66 -6.42
CA LEU A 151 5.35 14.71 -5.68
C LEU A 151 6.43 14.01 -6.50
N PHE A 152 7.60 14.63 -6.62
CA PHE A 152 8.71 14.12 -7.42
C PHE A 152 9.98 13.97 -6.58
N ALA A 153 10.64 12.82 -6.69
CA ALA A 153 11.99 12.60 -6.19
C ALA A 153 13.00 13.04 -7.25
N ASP A 154 13.67 14.16 -6.97
CA ASP A 154 14.79 14.64 -7.76
C ASP A 154 16.12 14.17 -7.15
N ASN A 155 16.77 13.22 -7.83
CA ASN A 155 18.06 12.69 -7.42
C ASN A 155 19.23 13.57 -7.90
N ALA A 156 18.97 14.82 -8.29
CA ALA A 156 19.99 15.83 -8.51
C ALA A 156 20.51 16.38 -7.16
N GLU A 157 21.13 17.55 -7.18
CA GLU A 157 21.96 18.02 -6.06
C GLU A 157 21.18 18.59 -4.87
N LYS A 158 19.88 18.87 -5.02
CA LYS A 158 19.16 19.76 -4.10
C LYS A 158 18.64 19.13 -2.81
N ASN A 159 18.70 17.82 -2.61
CA ASN A 159 18.14 17.15 -1.43
C ASN A 159 16.70 17.62 -1.09
N VAL A 160 15.82 17.67 -2.11
CA VAL A 160 14.41 18.06 -1.96
C VAL A 160 13.50 17.08 -2.69
N LEU A 161 12.25 17.00 -2.24
CA LEU A 161 11.13 16.55 -3.07
C LEU A 161 10.41 17.78 -3.61
N MET A 162 9.99 17.74 -4.87
CA MET A 162 9.26 18.86 -5.47
C MET A 162 7.77 18.56 -5.51
N GLU A 163 6.96 19.44 -4.92
CA GLU A 163 5.51 19.33 -4.91
C GLU A 163 4.90 20.24 -5.99
N TYR A 164 4.05 19.68 -6.84
CA TYR A 164 3.29 20.38 -7.87
C TYR A 164 1.80 20.10 -7.69
N ASN A 165 0.94 21.00 -8.17
CA ASN A 165 -0.48 20.69 -8.28
C ASN A 165 -0.79 19.88 -9.55
N VAL A 166 -2.03 19.40 -9.68
CA VAL A 166 -2.51 18.65 -10.86
C VAL A 166 -2.46 19.43 -12.17
N ASP A 167 -2.37 20.75 -12.11
CA ASP A 167 -2.26 21.63 -13.28
C ASP A 167 -0.80 21.81 -13.74
N GLY A 168 0.16 21.18 -13.05
CA GLY A 168 1.59 21.29 -13.34
C GLY A 168 2.23 22.56 -12.80
N ARG A 169 1.60 23.25 -11.84
CA ARG A 169 2.20 24.42 -11.17
C ARG A 169 2.99 24.00 -9.95
N PHE A 170 4.21 24.50 -9.85
CA PHE A 170 5.06 24.31 -8.68
C PHE A 170 4.40 24.88 -7.43
N ILE A 171 4.41 24.12 -6.35
CA ILE A 171 3.88 24.53 -5.04
C ILE A 171 5.05 24.87 -4.12
N ARG A 172 5.95 23.91 -3.87
CA ARG A 172 7.08 24.07 -2.94
C ARG A 172 8.12 22.97 -3.09
N ASP A 173 9.32 23.27 -2.61
CA ASP A 173 10.35 22.27 -2.30
C ASP A 173 10.15 21.76 -0.87
N ILE A 174 10.24 20.45 -0.68
CA ILE A 174 10.16 19.78 0.61
C ILE A 174 11.56 19.28 0.95
N PRO A 175 12.22 19.84 2.00
CA PRO A 175 13.57 19.44 2.35
C PRO A 175 13.61 17.99 2.80
N VAL A 176 14.63 17.27 2.34
CA VAL A 176 14.93 15.89 2.74
C VAL A 176 16.42 15.74 3.07
N SER A 177 16.77 14.66 3.76
CA SER A 177 18.11 14.48 4.33
C SER A 177 19.20 14.13 3.31
N GLY A 178 18.84 13.89 2.04
CA GLY A 178 19.78 13.49 1.00
C GLY A 178 19.12 13.46 -0.38
N ARG A 179 19.80 12.88 -1.37
CA ARG A 179 19.26 12.74 -2.74
C ARG A 179 18.20 11.63 -2.78
N PRO A 180 16.91 11.96 -2.89
CA PRO A 180 15.85 10.96 -2.90
C PRO A 180 15.90 10.17 -4.21
N TRP A 181 15.67 8.86 -4.12
CA TRP A 181 15.65 7.98 -5.29
C TRP A 181 14.24 7.56 -5.68
N ASP A 182 13.44 7.12 -4.72
CA ASP A 182 12.05 6.76 -4.96
C ASP A 182 11.21 7.09 -3.72
N LEU A 183 9.89 7.14 -3.89
CA LEU A 183 8.97 7.41 -2.79
C LEU A 183 7.66 6.64 -2.94
N THR A 184 6.99 6.41 -1.82
CA THR A 184 5.66 5.84 -1.78
C THR A 184 4.81 6.55 -0.73
N VAL A 185 3.50 6.62 -0.98
CA VAL A 185 2.54 7.22 -0.06
C VAL A 185 2.11 6.17 0.95
N ILE A 186 2.22 6.48 2.23
CA ILE A 186 1.75 5.63 3.34
C ILE A 186 0.30 6.00 3.68
N ASP A 187 0.05 7.29 3.88
CA ASP A 187 -1.27 7.83 4.19
C ASP A 187 -1.41 9.27 3.65
N THR A 188 -2.44 10.00 4.09
CA THR A 188 -2.72 11.38 3.66
C THR A 188 -1.55 12.35 3.87
N HIS A 189 -0.71 12.16 4.88
CA HIS A 189 0.38 13.06 5.24
C HIS A 189 1.74 12.37 5.39
N GLN A 190 1.80 11.04 5.29
CA GLN A 190 3.03 10.29 5.43
C GLN A 190 3.50 9.70 4.11
N ILE A 191 4.80 9.82 3.88
CA ILE A 191 5.48 9.17 2.76
C ILE A 191 6.69 8.40 3.29
N ALA A 192 7.09 7.36 2.56
CA ALA A 192 8.40 6.76 2.71
C ALA A 192 9.26 7.11 1.51
N VAL A 193 10.53 7.45 1.76
CA VAL A 193 11.51 7.90 0.74
C VAL A 193 12.75 7.05 0.86
N SER A 194 13.29 6.60 -0.28
CA SER A 194 14.56 5.86 -0.33
C SER A 194 15.73 6.75 -0.75
N TYR A 195 16.90 6.52 -0.15
CA TYR A 195 18.12 7.28 -0.43
C TYR A 195 19.25 6.34 -0.86
N HIS A 196 19.33 6.09 -2.17
CA HIS A 196 20.20 5.05 -2.71
C HIS A 196 21.67 5.21 -2.33
N ALA A 197 22.20 6.43 -2.32
CA ALA A 197 23.61 6.70 -2.04
C ALA A 197 23.93 6.61 -0.54
N LEU A 198 22.92 6.72 0.32
CA LEU A 198 23.06 6.75 1.77
C LEU A 198 22.62 5.44 2.44
N ASN A 199 22.07 4.50 1.67
CA ASN A 199 21.64 3.18 2.13
C ASN A 199 20.60 3.25 3.27
N TYR A 200 19.68 4.20 3.26
CA TYR A 200 18.59 4.25 4.23
C TYR A 200 17.28 4.65 3.58
N ILE A 201 16.19 4.46 4.32
CA ILE A 201 14.89 5.07 4.00
C ILE A 201 14.46 6.01 5.12
N GLU A 202 13.59 6.96 4.79
CA GLU A 202 12.92 7.80 5.78
C GLU A 202 11.41 7.69 5.65
N ILE A 203 10.73 7.76 6.80
CA ILE A 203 9.30 8.02 6.86
C ILE A 203 9.13 9.47 7.30
N THR A 204 8.44 10.27 6.48
CA THR A 204 8.33 11.73 6.65
C THR A 204 6.88 12.15 6.74
N ASP A 205 6.57 12.98 7.73
CA ASP A 205 5.29 13.69 7.86
C ASP A 205 5.38 15.00 7.04
N LEU A 206 4.60 15.07 5.96
CA LEU A 206 4.54 16.19 5.02
C LEU A 206 3.82 17.43 5.58
N LYS A 207 2.98 17.26 6.61
CA LYS A 207 2.29 18.38 7.25
C LYS A 207 3.23 19.13 8.16
N LYS A 208 4.04 18.40 8.92
CA LYS A 208 5.06 18.96 9.82
C LYS A 208 6.40 19.20 9.14
N ILE A 209 6.59 18.65 7.94
CA ILE A 209 7.87 18.61 7.21
C ILE A 209 8.94 18.05 8.15
N LYS A 210 8.67 16.87 8.71
CA LYS A 210 9.51 16.24 9.74
C LYS A 210 9.76 14.78 9.43
N VAL A 211 11.03 14.38 9.50
CA VAL A 211 11.41 12.96 9.49
C VAL A 211 10.96 12.33 10.80
N MET A 212 10.12 11.31 10.68
CA MET A 212 9.55 10.56 11.80
C MET A 212 10.39 9.33 12.12
N LYS A 213 10.96 8.70 11.08
CA LYS A 213 11.78 7.50 11.20
C LYS A 213 12.86 7.50 10.12
N THR A 214 14.05 7.03 10.49
CA THR A 214 15.12 6.69 9.55
C THR A 214 15.50 5.23 9.80
N VAL A 215 15.60 4.44 8.72
CA VAL A 215 15.97 3.03 8.80
C VAL A 215 17.18 2.80 7.91
N THR A 216 18.33 2.52 8.52
CA THR A 216 19.57 2.18 7.81
C THR A 216 19.52 0.73 7.32
N LEU A 217 19.86 0.55 6.05
CA LEU A 217 19.92 -0.72 5.33
C LEU A 217 21.39 -1.04 5.02
N LYS A 218 21.73 -2.30 4.76
CA LYS A 218 23.15 -2.68 4.60
C LYS A 218 23.71 -2.26 3.24
N ASN A 219 22.87 -2.03 2.24
CA ASN A 219 23.26 -1.70 0.88
C ASN A 219 22.32 -0.66 0.22
N ASN A 220 22.64 -0.27 -1.01
CA ASN A 220 21.87 0.71 -1.78
C ASN A 220 20.41 0.27 -1.90
N CYS A 221 19.51 1.11 -1.38
CA CYS A 221 18.07 0.99 -1.58
C CYS A 221 17.63 1.74 -2.84
N ARG A 222 16.60 1.24 -3.52
CA ARG A 222 16.04 1.89 -4.72
C ARG A 222 14.53 1.97 -4.63
N GLY A 223 13.81 1.14 -5.39
CA GLY A 223 12.36 1.12 -5.37
C GLY A 223 11.82 0.93 -3.97
N ILE A 224 10.74 1.65 -3.67
CA ILE A 224 10.04 1.57 -2.40
C ILE A 224 8.53 1.51 -2.63
N SER A 225 7.83 0.67 -1.87
CA SER A 225 6.38 0.53 -1.99
C SER A 225 5.76 0.23 -0.64
N TYR A 226 4.55 0.73 -0.41
CA TYR A 226 3.79 0.52 0.81
C TYR A 226 2.52 -0.29 0.53
N CYS A 227 2.29 -1.33 1.33
CA CYS A 227 1.07 -2.13 1.28
C CYS A 227 0.87 -2.89 2.58
N ASN A 228 -0.38 -3.00 3.05
CA ASN A 228 -0.75 -3.80 4.24
C ASN A 228 0.12 -3.49 5.47
N GLU A 229 0.27 -2.19 5.78
CA GLU A 229 1.02 -1.67 6.93
C GLU A 229 2.50 -2.08 6.93
N LYS A 230 3.05 -2.34 5.74
CA LYS A 230 4.44 -2.72 5.55
C LYS A 230 5.08 -1.88 4.46
N VAL A 231 6.34 -1.54 4.68
CA VAL A 231 7.19 -0.89 3.69
C VAL A 231 8.09 -1.94 3.06
N TYR A 232 8.05 -2.04 1.73
CA TYR A 232 8.86 -2.94 0.94
C TYR A 232 9.91 -2.13 0.21
N VAL A 233 11.18 -2.48 0.41
CA VAL A 233 12.32 -1.75 -0.14
C VAL A 233 13.18 -2.70 -0.95
N MET A 234 13.48 -2.34 -2.19
CA MET A 234 14.48 -3.05 -2.98
C MET A 234 15.88 -2.67 -2.51
N VAL A 235 16.65 -3.65 -2.06
CA VAL A 235 18.00 -3.46 -1.55
C VAL A 235 18.99 -4.29 -2.37
N LYS A 236 19.96 -3.61 -2.97
CA LYS A 236 20.98 -4.22 -3.82
C LYS A 236 21.71 -5.35 -3.08
N ASN A 237 21.87 -6.50 -3.73
CA ASN A 237 22.50 -7.72 -3.20
C ASN A 237 21.79 -8.38 -1.99
N GLU A 238 20.69 -7.83 -1.48
CA GLU A 238 19.95 -8.43 -0.37
C GLU A 238 18.62 -9.03 -0.81
N GLY A 239 17.89 -8.30 -1.67
CA GLY A 239 16.55 -8.63 -2.12
C GLY A 239 15.53 -7.56 -1.73
N ILE A 240 14.28 -7.96 -1.53
CA ILE A 240 13.24 -7.07 -1.01
C ILE A 240 13.24 -7.16 0.51
N VAL A 241 13.63 -6.07 1.17
CA VAL A 241 13.52 -5.93 2.64
C VAL A 241 12.10 -5.49 2.97
N VAL A 242 11.47 -6.20 3.89
CA VAL A 242 10.12 -5.90 4.37
C VAL A 242 10.21 -5.36 5.79
N LEU A 243 9.68 -4.16 5.98
CA LEU A 243 9.70 -3.42 7.24
C LEU A 243 8.28 -3.26 7.77
N ASP A 244 8.13 -3.26 9.10
CA ASP A 244 6.96 -2.66 9.74
C ASP A 244 7.09 -1.12 9.78
N MET A 245 6.09 -0.45 10.36
CA MET A 245 6.05 1.01 10.48
C MET A 245 7.01 1.55 11.53
N GLU A 246 7.44 0.70 12.47
CA GLU A 246 8.44 0.99 13.49
C GLU A 246 9.87 0.98 12.91
N GLY A 247 10.04 0.42 11.71
CA GLY A 247 11.31 0.29 11.00
C GLY A 247 12.04 -1.04 11.27
N THR A 248 11.37 -2.01 11.90
CA THR A 248 11.90 -3.35 12.15
C THR A 248 11.89 -4.16 10.87
N ILE A 249 13.01 -4.82 10.56
CA ILE A 249 13.08 -5.79 9.48
C ILE A 249 12.29 -7.04 9.86
N LEU A 250 11.14 -7.24 9.22
CA LEU A 250 10.30 -8.42 9.41
C LEU A 250 10.86 -9.62 8.65
N LYS A 251 11.34 -9.40 7.42
CA LYS A 251 11.94 -10.44 6.57
C LYS A 251 12.65 -9.85 5.36
N ILE A 252 13.43 -10.72 4.70
CA ILE A 252 14.09 -10.43 3.42
C ILE A 252 13.64 -11.48 2.41
N ILE A 253 13.01 -11.03 1.32
CA ILE A 253 12.60 -11.89 0.20
C ILE A 253 13.72 -11.84 -0.83
N LYS A 254 14.31 -13.00 -1.14
CA LYS A 254 15.35 -13.12 -2.16
C LYS A 254 14.77 -12.91 -3.55
N CYS A 255 15.42 -12.07 -4.33
CA CYS A 255 15.10 -11.79 -5.72
C CYS A 255 16.39 -11.60 -6.53
N ASP A 256 16.27 -11.44 -7.84
CA ASP A 256 17.42 -11.29 -8.73
C ASP A 256 18.25 -10.04 -8.40
N MET A 257 19.59 -10.15 -8.53
CA MET A 257 20.56 -9.18 -8.01
C MET A 257 20.55 -7.79 -8.69
N ASN A 258 19.79 -7.61 -9.77
CA ASN A 258 19.79 -6.41 -10.61
C ASN A 258 18.41 -5.73 -10.67
N THR A 259 17.70 -5.73 -9.56
CA THR A 259 16.36 -5.16 -9.48
C THR A 259 16.39 -3.66 -9.16
N PHE A 260 15.48 -2.88 -9.75
CA PHE A 260 15.44 -1.42 -9.60
C PHE A 260 14.20 -0.95 -8.83
N ASN A 261 13.02 -1.12 -9.42
CA ASN A 261 11.77 -0.61 -8.85
C ASN A 261 10.83 -1.73 -8.46
N ILE A 262 9.89 -1.41 -7.57
CA ILE A 262 8.97 -2.37 -6.95
C ILE A 262 7.58 -1.73 -6.84
N ALA A 263 6.56 -2.56 -7.02
CA ALA A 263 5.17 -2.22 -6.71
C ALA A 263 4.53 -3.35 -5.89
N THR A 264 3.58 -3.00 -5.03
CA THR A 264 2.86 -3.97 -4.18
C THR A 264 1.35 -3.76 -4.23
N VAL A 265 0.61 -4.86 -4.16
CA VAL A 265 -0.85 -4.87 -4.02
C VAL A 265 -1.27 -6.21 -3.42
N ASP A 266 -2.07 -6.15 -2.36
CA ASP A 266 -2.55 -7.30 -1.60
C ASP A 266 -1.41 -8.27 -1.18
N ASP A 267 -1.43 -9.48 -1.74
CA ASP A 267 -0.46 -10.56 -1.53
C ASP A 267 0.66 -10.58 -2.56
N ARG A 268 0.73 -9.58 -3.46
CA ARG A 268 1.65 -9.55 -4.60
C ARG A 268 2.73 -8.48 -4.45
N ILE A 269 3.93 -8.85 -4.88
CA ILE A 269 5.07 -7.97 -5.09
C ILE A 269 5.48 -8.09 -6.55
N TYR A 270 5.65 -6.96 -7.21
CA TYR A 270 6.14 -6.87 -8.56
C TYR A 270 7.44 -6.11 -8.57
N TYR A 271 8.39 -6.53 -9.40
CA TYR A 271 9.65 -5.82 -9.55
C TYR A 271 10.19 -5.87 -10.97
N THR A 272 11.00 -4.87 -11.31
CA THR A 272 11.66 -4.78 -12.62
C THR A 272 13.15 -5.11 -12.50
N ALA A 273 13.63 -5.98 -13.38
CA ALA A 273 15.04 -6.33 -13.51
C ALA A 273 15.56 -5.80 -14.87
N PRO A 274 16.11 -4.57 -14.91
CA PRO A 274 16.38 -3.91 -16.18
C PRO A 274 17.52 -4.55 -16.99
N MET A 275 18.42 -5.28 -16.31
CA MET A 275 19.57 -5.92 -16.97
C MET A 275 19.19 -7.22 -17.68
N SER A 276 18.16 -7.91 -17.21
CA SER A 276 17.62 -9.13 -17.82
C SER A 276 16.43 -8.86 -18.76
N ASN A 277 15.95 -7.61 -18.84
CA ASN A 277 14.72 -7.24 -19.55
C ASN A 277 13.49 -8.01 -19.05
N THR A 278 13.38 -8.19 -17.74
CA THR A 278 12.28 -8.99 -17.14
C THR A 278 11.49 -8.20 -16.09
N VAL A 279 10.22 -8.56 -15.97
CA VAL A 279 9.32 -8.15 -14.88
C VAL A 279 8.94 -9.40 -14.11
N HIS A 280 8.92 -9.34 -12.79
CA HIS A 280 8.66 -10.51 -11.96
C HIS A 280 7.49 -10.25 -11.02
N CYS A 281 6.73 -11.31 -10.73
CA CYS A 281 5.68 -11.32 -9.72
C CYS A 281 5.98 -12.39 -8.67
N TYR A 282 5.96 -11.97 -7.42
CA TYR A 282 6.16 -12.81 -6.24
C TYR A 282 4.99 -12.62 -5.28
N THR A 283 4.72 -13.63 -4.48
CA THR A 283 3.88 -13.47 -3.29
C THR A 283 4.64 -12.68 -2.24
N THR A 284 3.92 -12.04 -1.31
CA THR A 284 4.54 -11.44 -0.12
C THR A 284 5.22 -12.47 0.77
N ALA A 285 4.94 -13.77 0.62
CA ALA A 285 5.65 -14.86 1.27
C ALA A 285 7.02 -15.18 0.62
N GLY A 286 7.29 -14.67 -0.58
CA GLY A 286 8.55 -14.86 -1.30
C GLY A 286 8.53 -15.95 -2.37
N ASN A 287 7.36 -16.53 -2.67
CA ASN A 287 7.22 -17.49 -3.77
C ASN A 287 7.04 -16.76 -5.10
N ARG A 288 7.83 -17.13 -6.12
CA ARG A 288 7.66 -16.63 -7.49
C ARG A 288 6.36 -17.17 -8.09
N ILE A 289 5.57 -16.29 -8.70
CA ILE A 289 4.31 -16.64 -9.38
C ILE A 289 4.56 -16.71 -10.88
N TRP A 290 5.11 -15.65 -11.46
CA TRP A 290 5.44 -15.58 -12.88
C TRP A 290 6.60 -14.60 -13.13
N ASN A 291 7.19 -14.70 -14.32
CA ASN A 291 8.06 -13.68 -14.89
C ASN A 291 7.62 -13.38 -16.32
N PHE A 292 7.67 -12.11 -16.69
CA PHE A 292 7.35 -11.61 -18.02
C PHE A 292 8.62 -11.15 -18.71
N GLN A 293 8.77 -11.53 -19.97
CA GLN A 293 9.86 -11.11 -20.84
C GLN A 293 9.31 -10.96 -22.25
N ASP A 294 9.51 -9.78 -22.84
CA ASP A 294 9.12 -9.51 -24.22
C ASP A 294 10.16 -8.61 -24.89
N LYS A 295 10.39 -8.82 -26.19
CA LYS A 295 11.39 -8.06 -26.96
C LYS A 295 11.05 -6.57 -27.06
N SER A 296 9.77 -6.21 -26.99
CA SER A 296 9.30 -4.83 -27.00
C SER A 296 9.54 -4.10 -25.68
N LEU A 297 9.78 -4.80 -24.57
CA LEU A 297 10.07 -4.18 -23.27
C LEU A 297 11.56 -4.25 -22.94
N THR A 298 12.32 -3.23 -23.33
CA THR A 298 13.76 -3.19 -23.08
C THR A 298 14.10 -2.28 -21.89
N ARG A 299 14.90 -2.83 -20.96
CA ARG A 299 15.34 -2.17 -19.73
C ARG A 299 14.16 -1.65 -18.89
N PRO A 300 13.25 -2.52 -18.42
CA PRO A 300 12.09 -2.12 -17.64
C PRO A 300 12.50 -1.28 -16.42
N GLY A 301 11.75 -0.23 -16.11
CA GLY A 301 12.04 0.77 -15.10
C GLY A 301 10.96 0.88 -14.05
N GLY A 302 10.29 2.04 -13.99
CA GLY A 302 9.13 2.30 -13.14
C GLY A 302 8.04 1.25 -13.31
N ILE A 303 7.40 0.92 -12.19
CA ILE A 303 6.36 -0.10 -12.10
C ILE A 303 5.30 0.33 -11.10
N ALA A 304 4.03 0.11 -11.42
CA ALA A 304 2.90 0.30 -10.51
C ALA A 304 1.80 -0.71 -10.83
N THR A 305 0.81 -0.78 -9.94
CA THR A 305 -0.32 -1.70 -10.08
C THR A 305 -1.63 -1.03 -9.78
N ASP A 306 -2.69 -1.49 -10.44
CA ASP A 306 -4.06 -1.16 -10.06
C ASP A 306 -4.59 -2.11 -8.97
N SER A 307 -5.83 -1.87 -8.54
CA SER A 307 -6.52 -2.72 -7.55
C SER A 307 -6.94 -4.08 -8.11
N ALA A 308 -6.87 -4.28 -9.44
CA ALA A 308 -7.13 -5.55 -10.12
C ALA A 308 -5.83 -6.32 -10.40
N LYS A 309 -4.70 -5.89 -9.82
CA LYS A 309 -3.38 -6.52 -9.97
C LYS A 309 -2.81 -6.46 -11.39
N ASN A 310 -3.37 -5.63 -12.27
CA ASN A 310 -2.73 -5.30 -13.54
C ASN A 310 -1.49 -4.46 -13.27
N VAL A 311 -0.45 -4.67 -14.08
CA VAL A 311 0.88 -4.09 -13.87
C VAL A 311 1.19 -3.11 -14.97
N PHE A 312 1.43 -1.86 -14.61
CA PHE A 312 1.95 -0.83 -15.52
C PHE A 312 3.47 -0.81 -15.39
N VAL A 313 4.18 -0.87 -16.51
CA VAL A 313 5.64 -0.88 -16.53
C VAL A 313 6.16 -0.02 -17.68
N VAL A 314 7.14 0.83 -17.39
CA VAL A 314 7.86 1.59 -18.43
C VAL A 314 9.10 0.86 -18.88
N GLY A 315 9.37 0.86 -20.17
CA GLY A 315 10.65 0.46 -20.75
C GLY A 315 11.57 1.67 -20.88
N ILE A 316 12.65 1.74 -20.11
CA ILE A 316 13.58 2.89 -20.11
C ILE A 316 14.27 3.02 -21.47
N ARG A 317 14.61 1.91 -22.12
CA ARG A 317 15.31 1.91 -23.41
C ARG A 317 14.37 1.78 -24.59
N SER A 318 13.25 1.06 -24.42
CA SER A 318 12.22 0.94 -25.47
C SER A 318 11.25 2.12 -25.52
N ASN A 319 11.38 3.10 -24.61
CA ASN A 319 10.57 4.33 -24.58
C ASN A 319 9.07 4.05 -24.69
N ASN A 320 8.59 3.07 -23.93
CA ASN A 320 7.20 2.64 -23.97
C ASN A 320 6.63 2.42 -22.58
N LEU A 321 5.30 2.44 -22.50
CA LEU A 321 4.54 2.03 -21.34
C LEU A 321 3.70 0.82 -21.73
N MET A 322 3.84 -0.27 -20.98
CA MET A 322 3.04 -1.47 -21.16
C MET A 322 2.16 -1.72 -19.94
N ILE A 323 1.00 -2.34 -20.18
CA ILE A 323 0.18 -2.96 -19.14
C ILE A 323 0.25 -4.47 -19.28
N LEU A 324 0.42 -5.17 -18.16
CA LEU A 324 0.38 -6.63 -18.05
C LEU A 324 -0.84 -7.04 -17.22
N GLN A 325 -1.48 -8.13 -17.59
CA GLN A 325 -2.54 -8.74 -16.78
C GLN A 325 -1.97 -9.36 -15.48
N ASP A 326 -2.84 -9.60 -14.50
CA ASP A 326 -2.51 -10.15 -13.17
C ASP A 326 -1.72 -11.47 -13.19
N ASP A 327 -1.92 -12.29 -14.21
CA ASP A 327 -1.23 -13.56 -14.45
C ASP A 327 0.02 -13.44 -15.35
N GLY A 328 0.33 -12.25 -15.84
CA GLY A 328 1.48 -11.96 -16.69
C GLY A 328 1.41 -12.55 -18.11
N THR A 329 0.28 -13.16 -18.50
CA THR A 329 0.16 -13.85 -19.81
C THR A 329 -0.21 -12.92 -20.95
N VAL A 330 -0.96 -11.86 -20.65
CA VAL A 330 -1.42 -10.88 -21.63
C VAL A 330 -0.73 -9.54 -21.36
N SER A 331 -0.27 -8.90 -22.43
CA SER A 331 0.30 -7.56 -22.37
C SER A 331 -0.19 -6.69 -23.52
N LYS A 332 -0.16 -5.37 -23.30
CA LYS A 332 -0.46 -4.37 -24.32
C LYS A 332 0.45 -3.16 -24.13
N THR A 333 1.01 -2.66 -25.22
CA THR A 333 1.67 -1.34 -25.25
C THR A 333 0.61 -0.25 -25.26
N LEU A 334 0.65 0.63 -24.25
CA LEU A 334 -0.28 1.74 -24.08
C LEU A 334 0.24 3.05 -24.65
N LEU A 335 1.55 3.27 -24.57
CA LEU A 335 2.25 4.45 -25.09
C LEU A 335 3.60 4.03 -25.64
N THR A 336 4.12 4.83 -26.56
CA THR A 336 5.38 4.64 -27.27
C THR A 336 6.18 5.95 -27.31
N GLU A 337 7.35 5.92 -27.96
CA GLU A 337 8.14 7.12 -28.22
C GLU A 337 7.37 8.18 -29.01
N ALA A 338 6.42 7.77 -29.85
CA ALA A 338 5.54 8.71 -30.58
C ALA A 338 4.62 9.52 -29.65
N ASP A 339 4.37 9.02 -28.44
CA ASP A 339 3.64 9.71 -27.38
C ASP A 339 4.56 10.56 -26.48
N GLU A 340 5.77 10.85 -26.97
CA GLU A 340 6.78 11.70 -26.31
C GLU A 340 7.39 11.07 -25.05
N LEU A 341 7.32 9.74 -24.91
CA LEU A 341 8.09 9.02 -23.90
C LEU A 341 9.57 8.99 -24.31
N ASN A 342 10.45 9.47 -23.43
CA ASN A 342 11.89 9.46 -23.66
C ASN A 342 12.64 9.24 -22.34
N THR A 343 13.38 8.12 -22.25
CA THR A 343 14.09 7.71 -21.03
C THR A 343 13.20 7.67 -19.78
N THR A 344 11.94 7.27 -19.96
CA THR A 344 10.93 7.19 -18.91
C THR A 344 11.37 6.27 -17.79
N LYS A 345 11.44 6.79 -16.55
CA LYS A 345 12.05 6.08 -15.43
C LYS A 345 11.08 5.78 -14.30
N SER A 346 10.13 6.67 -14.03
CA SER A 346 9.19 6.50 -12.92
C SER A 346 7.76 6.61 -13.42
N LEU A 347 6.88 5.92 -12.70
CA LEU A 347 5.45 6.02 -12.87
C LEU A 347 4.78 5.74 -11.53
N TYR A 348 3.57 6.27 -11.34
CA TYR A 348 2.76 6.04 -10.16
C TYR A 348 1.29 5.91 -10.55
N TYR A 349 0.61 4.91 -10.00
CA TYR A 349 -0.81 4.70 -10.22
C TYR A 349 -1.61 5.04 -8.96
N ASN A 350 -2.49 6.03 -9.05
CA ASN A 350 -3.46 6.33 -8.01
C ASN A 350 -4.71 5.43 -8.22
N LYS A 351 -4.89 4.50 -7.28
CA LYS A 351 -5.96 3.49 -7.29
C LYS A 351 -7.36 4.08 -7.05
N GLU A 352 -7.45 5.23 -6.37
CA GLU A 352 -8.74 5.87 -6.06
C GLU A 352 -9.28 6.63 -7.28
N THR A 353 -8.40 7.32 -8.00
CA THR A 353 -8.80 8.17 -9.13
C THR A 353 -8.59 7.51 -10.49
N ASN A 354 -8.03 6.29 -10.52
CA ASN A 354 -7.53 5.63 -11.74
C ASN A 354 -6.61 6.54 -12.56
N SER A 355 -5.78 7.35 -11.89
CA SER A 355 -4.84 8.25 -12.55
C SER A 355 -3.44 7.65 -12.60
N LEU A 356 -2.78 7.77 -13.74
CA LEU A 356 -1.41 7.31 -13.94
C LEU A 356 -0.51 8.51 -14.20
N LEU A 357 0.44 8.75 -13.30
CA LEU A 357 1.52 9.71 -13.47
C LEU A 357 2.71 8.99 -14.08
N VAL A 358 3.28 9.56 -15.14
CA VAL A 358 4.45 9.01 -15.85
C VAL A 358 5.48 10.13 -16.02
N CYS A 359 6.75 9.86 -15.71
CA CYS A 359 7.80 10.87 -15.76
C CYS A 359 9.00 10.40 -16.59
N ASN A 360 9.41 11.30 -17.48
CA ASN A 360 10.66 11.16 -18.21
C ASN A 360 11.82 11.68 -17.34
N LYS A 361 12.96 10.99 -17.39
CA LYS A 361 14.09 11.30 -16.51
C LYS A 361 14.82 12.59 -16.93
N GLY A 362 15.08 12.74 -18.24
CA GLY A 362 16.05 13.72 -18.75
C GLY A 362 15.46 14.94 -19.44
N ASP A 363 14.22 14.88 -19.91
CA ASP A 363 13.57 16.01 -20.62
C ASP A 363 12.69 16.87 -19.69
N ARG A 364 12.64 16.51 -18.39
CA ARG A 364 11.86 17.19 -17.35
C ARG A 364 10.34 17.16 -17.60
N THR A 365 9.84 16.24 -18.42
CA THR A 365 8.41 16.17 -18.71
C THR A 365 7.70 15.16 -17.80
N ALA A 366 6.49 15.54 -17.37
CA ALA A 366 5.57 14.67 -16.67
C ALA A 366 4.21 14.65 -17.35
N PHE A 367 3.60 13.48 -17.35
CA PHE A 367 2.33 13.20 -17.99
C PHE A 367 1.38 12.60 -16.96
N LEU A 368 0.20 13.21 -16.84
CA LEU A 368 -0.89 12.72 -16.02
C LEU A 368 -1.99 12.19 -16.94
N TYR A 369 -2.29 10.90 -16.82
CA TYR A 369 -3.33 10.22 -17.60
C TYR A 369 -4.48 9.78 -16.69
N ASN A 370 -5.68 9.71 -17.27
CA ASN A 370 -6.77 8.90 -16.73
C ASN A 370 -6.72 7.54 -17.42
N VAL A 371 -6.76 6.46 -16.63
CA VAL A 371 -6.81 5.09 -17.12
C VAL A 371 -8.26 4.66 -17.25
N MET A 372 -8.65 4.27 -18.45
CA MET A 372 -9.99 3.81 -18.78
C MET A 372 -9.92 2.31 -19.08
N PHE A 373 -10.71 1.54 -18.33
CA PHE A 373 -10.95 0.13 -18.60
C PHE A 373 -12.35 0.02 -19.21
N ASP A 374 -12.45 -0.59 -20.39
CA ASP A 374 -13.74 -0.88 -21.02
C ASP A 374 -14.43 -2.09 -20.37
#